data_AF-A0AA42NPV3-F1
#
_entry.id   AF-A0AA42NPV3-F1
#
_cell.length_a   1.000
_cell.length_b   1.000
_cell.length_c   1.000
_cell.angle_alpha   90.00
_cell.angle_beta   90.00
_cell.angle_gamma   90.00
#
_symmetry.space_group_name_H-M   'P 1'
#
loop_
_entity.id
_entity.type
_entity.pdbx_description
1 polymer ?
#
loop_
_entity_poly.entity_id
_entity_poly.type
_entity_poly.pdbx_seq_one_letter_code
_entity_poly.pdbx_strand_id
1 'polypeptide(L)'
;MSTTSAPSPAPLALAVSLAVLALLLAGVWRLSGPDSESQALGLSLLGGALFGLLLQRSRFCFFCVTRDFLEQRRPDGLLGVLAALAVGSLGYHAVFGAFLPDPLGGRLPPDAHVGPLSWVLALAATLFGIGMAISGSCISAHLYRLGEGAFASLLALVGALIGFALGFMAWNPLYLASIQSAPVVWLPAWQGYGVSLLLQLAALGGLAVWLLRH
;
A
#
# COMPACT_ATOMS: atom_id res chain seq x y z
N MET A 1 28.50 -23.08 12.48
CA MET A 1 28.60 -22.53 11.11
C MET A 1 28.34 -23.66 10.13
N SER A 2 27.07 -23.92 9.81
CA SER A 2 26.68 -24.88 8.76
C SER A 2 26.21 -24.07 7.57
N THR A 3 27.08 -23.93 6.57
CA THR A 3 26.77 -23.34 5.27
C THR A 3 25.86 -24.30 4.50
N THR A 4 24.54 -24.11 4.61
CA THR A 4 23.58 -24.73 3.69
C THR A 4 23.78 -24.09 2.32
N SER A 5 24.42 -24.84 1.41
CA SER A 5 24.48 -24.50 -0.02
C SER A 5 23.06 -24.41 -0.56
N ALA A 6 22.65 -23.24 -1.03
CA ALA A 6 21.38 -23.08 -1.73
C ALA A 6 21.38 -23.98 -2.98
N PRO A 7 20.32 -24.77 -3.23
CA PRO A 7 20.22 -25.54 -4.47
C PRO A 7 20.25 -24.58 -5.66
N SER A 8 21.05 -24.91 -6.68
CA SER A 8 21.09 -24.14 -7.92
C SER A 8 19.69 -24.11 -8.53
N PRO A 9 19.19 -22.93 -8.97
CA PRO A 9 17.92 -22.90 -9.68
C PRO A 9 18.05 -23.75 -10.93
N ALA A 10 17.06 -24.60 -11.20
CA ALA A 10 17.00 -25.36 -12.44
C ALA A 10 17.19 -24.39 -13.63
N PRO A 11 17.93 -24.77 -14.69
CA PRO A 11 18.28 -23.87 -15.80
C PRO A 11 17.03 -23.23 -16.44
N LEU A 12 15.89 -23.93 -16.39
CA LEU A 12 14.60 -23.44 -16.87
C LEU A 12 14.02 -22.32 -15.99
N ALA A 13 14.15 -22.40 -14.66
CA ALA A 13 13.69 -21.35 -13.76
C ALA A 13 14.51 -20.06 -13.93
N LEU A 14 15.84 -20.20 -14.10
CA LEU A 14 16.72 -19.08 -14.40
C LEU A 14 16.32 -18.43 -15.74
N ALA A 15 16.14 -19.24 -16.79
CA ALA A 15 15.73 -18.76 -18.11
C ALA A 15 14.38 -18.00 -18.08
N VAL A 16 13.38 -18.54 -17.37
CA VAL A 16 12.08 -17.88 -17.19
C VAL A 16 12.22 -16.55 -16.44
N SER A 17 12.99 -16.51 -15.36
CA SER A 17 13.20 -15.27 -14.60
C SER A 17 13.90 -14.19 -15.42
N LEU A 18 14.91 -14.55 -16.22
CA LEU A 18 15.60 -13.63 -17.14
C LEU A 18 14.67 -13.15 -18.26
N ALA A 19 13.83 -14.03 -18.81
CA ALA A 19 12.86 -13.66 -19.83
C ALA A 19 11.81 -12.67 -19.29
N VAL A 20 11.30 -12.90 -18.07
CA VAL A 20 10.37 -11.97 -17.41
C VAL A 20 11.03 -10.62 -17.14
N LEU A 21 12.28 -10.63 -16.65
CA LEU A 21 13.03 -9.39 -16.43
C LEU A 21 13.27 -8.63 -17.75
N ALA A 22 13.65 -9.31 -18.82
CA ALA A 22 13.84 -8.71 -20.13
C ALA A 22 12.54 -8.13 -20.69
N LEU A 23 11.41 -8.83 -20.51
CA LEU A 23 10.08 -8.34 -20.89
C LEU A 23 9.67 -7.10 -20.10
N LEU A 24 9.95 -7.07 -18.79
CA LEU A 24 9.68 -5.89 -17.96
C LEU A 24 10.52 -4.70 -18.42
N LEU A 25 11.83 -4.88 -18.63
CA LEU A 25 12.72 -3.81 -19.10
C LEU A 25 12.34 -3.32 -20.50
N ALA A 26 11.99 -4.23 -21.41
CA ALA A 26 11.49 -3.87 -22.73
C ALA A 26 10.16 -3.12 -22.67
N GLY A 27 9.25 -3.53 -21.78
CA GLY A 27 8.00 -2.82 -21.52
C GLY A 27 8.26 -1.40 -21.03
N VAL A 28 9.12 -1.24 -20.03
CA VAL A 28 9.51 0.06 -19.49
C VAL A 28 10.14 0.94 -20.57
N TRP A 29 11.05 0.41 -21.38
CA TRP A 29 11.70 1.15 -22.46
C TRP A 29 10.71 1.60 -23.52
N ARG A 30 9.73 0.75 -23.87
CA ARG A 30 8.69 1.08 -24.85
C ARG A 30 7.68 2.11 -24.33
N LEU A 31 7.39 2.07 -23.04
CA LEU A 31 6.46 2.99 -22.38
C LEU A 31 7.12 4.33 -22.04
N SER A 32 8.44 4.37 -21.82
CA SER A 32 9.20 5.58 -21.49
C SER A 32 9.51 6.41 -22.75
N GLY A 33 8.48 7.06 -23.28
CA GLY A 33 8.62 8.05 -24.36
C GLY A 33 9.12 9.42 -23.86
N PRO A 34 9.24 10.41 -24.77
CA PRO A 34 9.68 11.76 -24.44
C PRO A 34 8.61 12.58 -23.68
N ASP A 35 7.35 12.14 -23.69
CA ASP A 35 6.23 12.85 -23.07
C ASP A 35 6.11 12.51 -21.57
N SER A 36 5.69 13.48 -20.75
CA SER A 36 5.56 13.31 -19.30
C SER A 36 4.61 12.16 -18.90
N GLU A 37 3.52 11.97 -19.63
CA GLU A 37 2.58 10.86 -19.40
C GLU A 37 3.22 9.50 -19.67
N SER A 38 3.99 9.38 -20.75
CA SER A 38 4.68 8.15 -21.11
C SER A 38 5.75 7.78 -20.06
N GLN A 39 6.46 8.78 -19.53
CA GLN A 39 7.39 8.59 -18.43
C GLN A 39 6.68 8.11 -17.15
N ALA A 40 5.49 8.63 -16.83
CA ALA A 40 4.72 8.21 -15.67
C ALA A 40 4.27 6.73 -15.79
N LEU A 41 3.92 6.26 -16.99
CA LEU A 41 3.57 4.86 -17.23
C LEU A 41 4.76 3.93 -17.02
N GLY A 42 5.95 4.30 -17.52
CA GLY A 42 7.18 3.54 -17.30
C GLY A 42 7.55 3.43 -15.82
N LEU A 43 7.45 4.54 -15.08
CA LEU A 43 7.67 4.57 -13.63
C LEU A 43 6.63 3.75 -12.87
N SER A 44 5.36 3.78 -13.28
CA SER A 44 4.29 2.99 -12.67
C SER A 44 4.50 1.49 -12.88
N LEU A 45 4.96 1.07 -14.06
CA LEU A 45 5.28 -0.33 -14.34
C LEU A 45 6.47 -0.82 -13.51
N LEU A 46 7.56 -0.04 -13.47
CA LEU A 46 8.72 -0.34 -12.62
C LEU A 46 8.34 -0.40 -11.14
N GLY A 47 7.64 0.63 -10.67
CA GLY A 47 7.21 0.75 -9.28
C GLY A 47 6.30 -0.40 -8.87
N GLY A 48 5.33 -0.76 -9.71
CA GLY A 48 4.44 -1.90 -9.49
C GLY A 48 5.17 -3.24 -9.46
N ALA A 49 6.12 -3.45 -10.37
CA ALA A 49 6.91 -4.68 -10.41
C ALA A 49 7.83 -4.82 -9.17
N LEU A 50 8.54 -3.76 -8.81
CA LEU A 50 9.38 -3.72 -7.61
C LEU A 50 8.54 -3.90 -6.35
N PHE A 51 7.40 -3.21 -6.25
CA PHE A 51 6.49 -3.33 -5.12
C PHE A 51 5.93 -4.76 -5.00
N GLY A 52 5.52 -5.38 -6.10
CA GLY A 52 5.06 -6.77 -6.13
C GLY A 52 6.14 -7.76 -5.66
N LEU A 53 7.38 -7.58 -6.12
CA LEU A 53 8.53 -8.40 -5.66
C LEU A 53 8.79 -8.23 -4.16
N LEU A 54 8.70 -7.00 -3.65
CA LEU A 54 8.86 -6.70 -2.22
C LEU A 54 7.74 -7.36 -1.41
N LEU A 55 6.48 -7.25 -1.84
CA LEU A 55 5.33 -7.89 -1.17
C LEU A 55 5.48 -9.41 -1.12
N GLN A 56 5.90 -10.03 -2.22
CA GLN A 56 6.13 -11.47 -2.29
C GLN A 56 7.25 -11.91 -1.34
N ARG A 57 8.39 -11.21 -1.36
CA ARG A 57 9.56 -11.55 -0.53
C ARG A 57 9.32 -11.34 0.95
N SER A 58 8.59 -10.28 1.31
CA SER A 58 8.22 -10.00 2.70
C SER A 58 7.01 -10.81 3.18
N ARG A 59 6.31 -11.51 2.28
CA ARG A 59 5.04 -12.21 2.55
C ARG A 59 4.04 -11.28 3.25
N PHE A 60 3.94 -10.06 2.74
CA PHE A 60 3.27 -8.98 3.44
C PHE A 60 1.74 -9.15 3.43
N CYS A 61 1.19 -9.38 4.63
CA CYS A 61 -0.24 -9.60 4.83
C CYS A 61 -0.76 -8.85 6.07
N PHE A 62 -1.45 -7.72 5.88
CA PHE A 62 -2.02 -6.92 6.99
C PHE A 62 -2.91 -7.75 7.93
N PHE A 63 -3.77 -8.60 7.36
CA PHE A 63 -4.64 -9.49 8.13
C PHE A 63 -3.83 -10.49 8.97
N CYS A 64 -2.85 -11.14 8.35
CA CYS A 64 -2.03 -12.18 8.99
C CYS A 64 -1.18 -11.60 10.11
N VAL A 65 -0.49 -10.46 9.89
CA VAL A 65 0.35 -9.83 10.93
C VAL A 65 -0.49 -9.33 12.11
N THR A 66 -1.71 -8.85 11.85
CA THR A 66 -2.63 -8.44 12.92
C THR A 66 -3.13 -9.65 13.70
N ARG A 67 -3.52 -10.72 13.01
CA ARG A 67 -3.93 -11.98 13.64
C ARG A 67 -2.81 -12.59 14.48
N ASP A 68 -1.59 -12.65 13.96
CA ASP A 68 -0.43 -13.21 14.67
C ASP A 68 -0.12 -12.41 15.95
N PHE A 69 -0.32 -11.09 15.95
CA PHE A 69 -0.26 -10.28 17.16
C PHE A 69 -1.41 -10.61 18.14
N LEU A 70 -2.66 -10.70 17.66
CA LEU A 70 -3.81 -10.99 18.51
C LEU A 70 -3.75 -12.38 19.16
N GLU A 71 -3.39 -13.40 18.38
CA GLU A 71 -3.38 -14.81 18.82
C GLU A 71 -2.09 -15.20 19.53
N GLN A 72 -0.94 -14.78 19.01
CA GLN A 72 0.38 -15.26 19.45
C GLN A 72 1.20 -14.18 20.17
N ARG A 73 0.69 -12.94 20.29
CA ARG A 73 1.41 -11.79 20.86
C ARG A 73 2.78 -11.57 20.21
N ARG A 74 2.85 -11.76 18.89
CA ARG A 74 4.06 -11.51 18.10
C ARG A 74 3.95 -10.18 17.36
N PRO A 75 4.57 -9.09 17.86
CA PRO A 75 4.45 -7.77 17.25
C PRO A 75 5.36 -7.57 16.03
N ASP A 76 6.29 -8.49 15.73
CA ASP A 76 7.31 -8.38 14.67
C ASP A 76 6.74 -7.83 13.34
N GLY A 77 5.63 -8.40 12.87
CA GLY A 77 5.00 -8.00 11.62
C GLY A 77 4.36 -6.61 11.68
N LEU A 78 3.68 -6.28 12.79
CA LEU A 78 3.08 -4.96 12.99
C LEU A 78 4.15 -3.86 13.15
N LEU A 79 5.25 -4.15 13.82
CA LEU A 79 6.39 -3.24 13.91
C LEU A 79 6.99 -2.96 12.52
N GLY A 80 7.07 -3.99 11.67
CA GLY A 80 7.44 -3.83 10.26
C GLY A 80 6.50 -2.89 9.49
N VAL A 81 5.19 -3.01 9.71
CA VAL A 81 4.18 -2.10 9.13
C VAL A 81 4.38 -0.67 9.63
N LEU A 82 4.57 -0.47 10.94
CA LEU A 82 4.80 0.86 11.51
C LEU A 82 6.09 1.50 10.98
N ALA A 83 7.16 0.71 10.82
CA ALA A 83 8.40 1.17 10.22
C ALA A 83 8.20 1.58 8.74
N ALA A 84 7.48 0.77 7.96
CA ALA A 84 7.15 1.10 6.57
C ALA A 84 6.32 2.38 6.47
N LEU A 85 5.35 2.59 7.36
CA LEU A 85 4.57 3.82 7.45
C LEU A 85 5.43 5.03 7.83
N ALA A 86 6.37 4.88 8.75
CA ALA A 86 7.27 5.96 9.17
C ALA A 86 8.21 6.39 8.03
N VAL A 87 8.79 5.42 7.30
CA VAL A 87 9.61 5.71 6.11
C VAL A 87 8.77 6.32 4.99
N GLY A 88 7.55 5.80 4.78
CA GLY A 88 6.58 6.36 3.84
C GLY A 88 6.19 7.80 4.17
N SER A 89 5.97 8.11 5.46
CA SER A 89 5.64 9.49 5.89
C SER A 89 6.81 10.44 5.66
N LEU A 90 8.06 9.99 5.88
CA LEU A 90 9.26 10.77 5.56
C LEU A 90 9.36 11.07 4.07
N GLY A 91 9.19 10.04 3.22
CA GLY A 91 9.19 10.20 1.77
C GLY A 91 8.09 11.15 1.29
N TYR A 92 6.88 11.00 1.82
CA TYR A 92 5.75 11.88 1.53
C TYR A 92 6.07 13.35 1.89
N HIS A 93 6.56 13.61 3.10
CA HIS A 93 6.92 14.96 3.53
C HIS A 93 8.08 15.55 2.72
N ALA A 94 9.07 14.74 2.32
CA ALA A 94 10.18 15.19 1.49
C ALA A 94 9.71 15.61 0.09
N VAL A 95 8.84 14.81 -0.54
CA VAL A 95 8.29 15.12 -1.86
C VAL A 95 7.36 16.34 -1.77
N PHE A 96 6.34 16.31 -0.91
CA PHE A 96 5.38 17.41 -0.83
C PHE A 96 5.97 18.70 -0.28
N GLY A 97 6.97 18.64 0.59
CA GLY A 97 7.73 19.81 1.03
C GLY A 97 8.50 20.49 -0.10
N ALA A 98 8.95 19.72 -1.11
CA ALA A 98 9.60 20.28 -2.29
C ALA A 98 8.59 20.86 -3.30
N PHE A 99 7.45 20.19 -3.50
CA PHE A 99 6.42 20.60 -4.48
C PHE A 99 5.53 21.73 -3.98
N LEU A 100 5.24 21.79 -2.68
CA LEU A 100 4.39 22.82 -2.08
C LEU A 100 5.06 23.36 -0.80
N PRO A 101 6.02 24.30 -0.92
CA PRO A 101 6.83 24.77 0.20
C PRO A 101 6.03 25.50 1.29
N ASP A 102 4.94 26.18 0.91
CA ASP A 102 4.02 26.84 1.84
C ASP A 102 2.70 26.03 1.97
N PRO A 103 2.57 25.19 3.02
CA PRO A 103 1.35 24.44 3.28
C PRO A 103 0.27 25.26 4.01
N LEU A 104 0.60 26.46 4.51
CA LEU A 104 -0.31 27.27 5.34
C LEU A 104 -1.29 28.10 4.50
N GLY A 105 -0.99 28.32 3.22
CA GLY A 105 -1.81 29.09 2.29
C GLY A 105 -3.17 28.47 1.92
N GLY A 106 -3.63 27.43 2.63
CA GLY A 106 -4.94 26.80 2.44
C GLY A 106 -5.12 26.06 1.11
N ARG A 107 -4.05 25.93 0.31
CA ARG A 107 -4.06 25.20 -0.95
C ARG A 107 -3.63 23.75 -0.71
N LEU A 108 -4.42 22.83 -1.23
CA LEU A 108 -4.02 21.43 -1.32
C LEU A 108 -3.00 21.27 -2.46
N PRO A 109 -2.04 20.33 -2.36
CA PRO A 109 -1.10 20.10 -3.43
C PRO A 109 -1.85 19.67 -4.70
N PRO A 110 -1.49 20.21 -5.89
CA PRO A 110 -2.01 19.69 -7.15
C PRO A 110 -1.67 18.20 -7.25
N ASP A 111 -2.62 17.40 -7.74
CA ASP A 111 -2.54 15.94 -7.91
C ASP A 111 -2.49 15.08 -6.62
N ALA A 112 -2.46 15.68 -5.43
CA ALA A 112 -2.58 14.94 -4.18
C ALA A 112 -4.04 14.57 -3.88
N HIS A 113 -4.34 13.27 -3.86
CA HIS A 113 -5.62 12.77 -3.37
C HIS A 113 -5.66 12.74 -1.85
N VAL A 114 -6.01 13.87 -1.23
CA VAL A 114 -6.30 13.96 0.21
C VAL A 114 -7.78 13.68 0.43
N GLY A 115 -8.10 12.45 0.84
CA GLY A 115 -9.49 12.01 1.02
C GLY A 115 -10.18 12.67 2.23
N PRO A 116 -11.46 13.06 2.11
CA PRO A 116 -12.23 13.62 3.23
C PRO A 116 -12.58 12.55 4.27
N LEU A 117 -12.69 12.97 5.53
CA LEU A 117 -13.06 12.09 6.65
C LEU A 117 -14.58 12.01 6.78
N SER A 118 -15.17 10.89 6.36
CA SER A 118 -16.62 10.66 6.39
C SER A 118 -16.99 9.37 7.11
N TRP A 119 -18.25 9.24 7.54
CA TRP A 119 -18.77 7.99 8.09
C TRP A 119 -18.73 6.84 7.07
N VAL A 120 -18.80 7.17 5.77
CA VAL A 120 -18.66 6.21 4.67
C VAL A 120 -17.28 5.58 4.68
N LEU A 121 -16.21 6.33 4.99
CA LEU A 121 -14.86 5.78 5.13
C LEU A 121 -14.80 4.72 6.25
N ALA A 122 -15.41 5.02 7.40
CA ALA A 122 -15.46 4.07 8.52
C ALA A 122 -16.28 2.81 8.17
N LEU A 123 -17.42 2.97 7.50
CA LEU A 123 -18.24 1.86 7.02
C LEU A 123 -17.45 1.00 6.02
N ALA A 124 -16.81 1.63 5.03
CA ALA A 124 -16.04 0.95 3.99
C ALA A 124 -14.84 0.19 4.59
N ALA A 125 -14.10 0.81 5.52
CA ALA A 125 -13.00 0.17 6.23
C ALA A 125 -13.48 -1.06 7.03
N THR A 126 -14.64 -0.96 7.68
CA THR A 126 -15.24 -2.07 8.44
C THR A 126 -15.63 -3.23 7.52
N LEU A 127 -16.33 -2.95 6.41
CA LEU A 127 -16.71 -3.95 5.41
C LEU A 127 -15.49 -4.60 4.76
N PHE A 128 -14.46 -3.82 4.46
CA PHE A 128 -13.18 -4.32 3.95
C PHE A 128 -12.50 -5.25 4.95
N GLY A 129 -12.49 -4.90 6.24
CA GLY A 129 -11.98 -5.74 7.33
C GLY A 129 -12.73 -7.07 7.46
N ILE A 130 -14.06 -7.03 7.43
CA ILE A 130 -14.90 -8.24 7.43
C ILE A 130 -14.59 -9.11 6.20
N GLY A 131 -14.44 -8.49 5.03
CA GLY A 131 -14.03 -9.18 3.80
C GLY A 131 -12.70 -9.92 3.96
N MET A 132 -11.68 -9.27 4.54
CA MET A 132 -10.38 -9.91 4.82
C MET A 132 -10.51 -11.09 5.79
N ALA A 133 -11.36 -10.98 6.81
CA ALA A 133 -11.60 -12.06 7.76
C ALA A 133 -12.29 -13.27 7.10
N ILE A 134 -13.27 -13.03 6.23
CA ILE A 134 -14.00 -14.09 5.49
C ILE A 134 -13.08 -14.77 4.46
N SER A 135 -12.26 -14.00 3.73
CA SER A 135 -11.33 -14.57 2.75
C SER A 135 -10.08 -15.19 3.37
N GLY A 136 -9.84 -14.96 4.67
CA GLY A 136 -8.71 -15.48 5.43
C GLY A 136 -7.36 -14.84 5.08
N SER A 137 -7.36 -13.70 4.39
CA SER A 137 -6.15 -12.98 3.94
C SER A 137 -6.51 -11.58 3.43
N CYS A 138 -5.52 -10.68 3.32
CA CYS A 138 -5.72 -9.38 2.69
C CYS A 138 -5.55 -9.46 1.15
N ILE A 139 -6.00 -8.41 0.45
CA ILE A 139 -5.94 -8.34 -1.02
C ILE A 139 -4.51 -8.43 -1.56
N SER A 140 -3.54 -7.76 -0.92
CA SER A 140 -2.13 -7.81 -1.30
C SER A 140 -1.58 -9.23 -1.24
N ALA A 141 -2.00 -10.00 -0.25
CA ALA A 141 -1.57 -11.37 -0.08
C ALA A 141 -2.23 -12.31 -1.09
N HIS A 142 -3.49 -12.09 -1.44
CA HIS A 142 -4.11 -12.84 -2.53
C HIS A 142 -3.42 -12.55 -3.89
N LEU A 143 -2.97 -11.32 -4.15
CA LEU A 143 -2.27 -10.96 -5.38
C LEU A 143 -0.91 -11.68 -5.52
N TYR A 144 -0.02 -11.59 -4.52
CA TYR A 144 1.29 -12.25 -4.65
C TYR A 144 1.17 -13.78 -4.58
N ARG A 145 0.24 -14.34 -3.78
CA ARG A 145 0.01 -15.79 -3.72
C ARG A 145 -0.55 -16.34 -5.02
N LEU A 146 -1.38 -15.57 -5.73
CA LEU A 146 -1.80 -15.93 -7.08
C LEU A 146 -0.59 -16.03 -8.02
N GLY A 147 0.38 -15.10 -7.91
CA GLY A 147 1.66 -15.17 -8.62
C GLY A 147 2.53 -16.38 -8.25
N GLU A 148 2.38 -16.91 -7.04
CA GLU A 148 3.03 -18.16 -6.59
C GLU A 148 2.29 -19.43 -7.05
N GLY A 149 1.16 -19.29 -7.75
CA GLY A 149 0.36 -20.42 -8.26
C GLY A 149 -0.81 -20.83 -7.35
N ALA A 150 -1.14 -20.06 -6.31
CA ALA A 150 -2.28 -20.35 -5.43
C ALA A 150 -3.61 -19.90 -6.06
N PHE A 151 -4.17 -20.74 -6.93
CA PHE A 151 -5.44 -20.46 -7.63
C PHE A 151 -6.64 -20.28 -6.70
N ALA A 152 -6.60 -20.78 -5.46
CA ALA A 152 -7.62 -20.51 -4.46
C ALA A 152 -7.83 -19.01 -4.20
N SER A 153 -6.79 -18.19 -4.39
CA SER A 153 -6.88 -16.73 -4.27
C SER A 153 -7.78 -16.11 -5.32
N LEU A 154 -7.96 -16.74 -6.48
CA LEU A 154 -8.74 -16.19 -7.59
C LEU A 154 -10.20 -15.93 -7.19
N LEU A 155 -10.79 -16.83 -6.40
CA LEU A 155 -12.16 -16.67 -5.90
C LEU A 155 -12.30 -15.42 -5.02
N ALA A 156 -11.32 -15.17 -4.14
CA ALA A 156 -11.29 -13.98 -3.30
C ALA A 156 -11.09 -12.70 -4.14
N LEU A 157 -10.24 -12.73 -5.18
CA LEU A 157 -10.09 -11.59 -6.09
C LEU A 157 -11.36 -11.30 -6.88
N VAL A 158 -12.07 -12.33 -7.36
CA VAL A 158 -13.36 -12.14 -8.06
C VAL A 158 -14.39 -11.50 -7.11
N GLY A 159 -14.46 -11.97 -5.87
CA GLY A 159 -15.30 -11.33 -4.84
C GLY A 159 -14.93 -9.87 -4.60
N ALA A 160 -13.64 -9.56 -4.52
CA ALA A 160 -13.16 -8.18 -4.38
C ALA A 160 -13.53 -7.32 -5.61
N LEU A 161 -13.39 -7.85 -6.83
CA LEU A 161 -13.78 -7.15 -8.07
C LEU A 161 -15.29 -6.84 -8.10
N ILE A 162 -16.13 -7.80 -7.71
CA ILE A 162 -17.57 -7.58 -7.59
C ILE A 162 -17.85 -6.49 -6.54
N GLY A 163 -17.19 -6.56 -5.38
CA GLY A 163 -17.30 -5.54 -4.34
C GLY A 163 -16.90 -4.14 -4.82
N PHE A 164 -15.80 -4.02 -5.56
CA PHE A 164 -15.38 -2.76 -6.17
C PHE A 164 -16.40 -2.25 -7.20
N ALA A 165 -16.95 -3.12 -8.04
CA ALA A 165 -17.97 -2.75 -9.01
C ALA A 165 -19.25 -2.22 -8.32
N LEU A 166 -19.72 -2.91 -7.28
CA LEU A 166 -20.86 -2.45 -6.48
C LEU A 166 -20.56 -1.12 -5.77
N GLY A 167 -19.36 -0.96 -5.22
CA GLY A 167 -18.90 0.29 -4.62
C GLY A 167 -18.89 1.44 -5.63
N PHE A 168 -18.44 1.18 -6.85
CA PHE A 168 -18.46 2.16 -7.94
C PHE A 168 -19.90 2.55 -8.34
N MET A 169 -20.82 1.59 -8.42
CA MET A 169 -22.23 1.87 -8.69
C MET A 169 -22.89 2.70 -7.58
N ALA A 170 -22.52 2.45 -6.32
CA ALA A 170 -23.03 3.19 -5.17
C ALA A 170 -22.29 4.53 -4.93
N TRP A 171 -21.22 4.83 -5.67
CA TRP A 171 -20.35 5.97 -5.39
C TRP A 171 -21.08 7.30 -5.45
N ASN A 172 -21.83 7.57 -6.52
CA ASN A 172 -22.48 8.87 -6.74
C ASN A 172 -23.44 9.28 -5.59
N PRO A 173 -24.39 8.43 -5.17
CA PRO A 173 -25.27 8.81 -4.06
C PRO A 173 -24.51 8.96 -2.73
N LEU A 174 -23.54 8.09 -2.43
CA LEU A 174 -22.74 8.21 -1.20
C LEU A 174 -21.88 9.48 -1.21
N TYR A 175 -21.37 9.85 -2.38
CA TYR A 175 -20.54 11.03 -2.55
C TYR A 175 -21.32 12.30 -2.23
N LEU A 176 -22.49 12.47 -2.85
CA LEU A 176 -23.36 13.63 -2.64
C LEU A 176 -23.92 13.68 -1.22
N ALA A 177 -24.24 12.53 -0.63
CA ALA A 177 -24.84 12.46 0.71
C ALA A 177 -23.83 12.76 1.83
N SER A 178 -22.54 12.49 1.64
CA SER A 178 -21.58 12.52 2.75
C SER A 178 -20.16 12.97 2.40
N ILE A 179 -19.60 12.54 1.26
CA ILE A 179 -18.18 12.75 0.97
C ILE A 179 -17.92 14.21 0.59
N GLN A 180 -18.85 14.84 -0.13
CA GLN A 180 -18.69 16.23 -0.59
C GLN A 180 -18.67 17.26 0.56
N SER A 181 -19.38 16.99 1.65
CA SER A 181 -19.52 17.90 2.80
C SER A 181 -18.56 17.54 3.94
N ALA A 182 -17.81 16.45 3.79
CA ALA A 182 -16.91 15.96 4.81
C ALA A 182 -15.62 16.79 4.87
N PRO A 183 -15.05 17.00 6.07
CA PRO A 183 -13.85 17.79 6.24
C PRO A 183 -12.63 17.09 5.64
N VAL A 184 -11.86 17.82 4.83
CA VAL A 184 -10.54 17.40 4.34
C VAL A 184 -9.50 17.91 5.33
N VAL A 185 -8.88 16.99 6.07
CA VAL A 185 -7.86 17.35 7.07
C VAL A 185 -6.48 17.22 6.45
N TRP A 186 -5.82 18.36 6.23
CA TRP A 186 -4.44 18.43 5.79
C TRP A 186 -3.54 18.77 6.99
N LEU A 187 -2.87 17.76 7.57
CA LEU A 187 -2.03 17.97 8.77
C LEU A 187 -0.97 19.09 8.60
N PRO A 188 -0.25 19.18 7.46
CA PRO A 188 0.73 20.26 7.27
C PRO A 188 0.12 21.68 7.24
N ALA A 189 -1.18 21.85 6.98
CA ALA A 189 -1.83 23.17 6.98
C ALA A 189 -1.88 23.83 8.36
N TRP A 190 -1.74 23.07 9.44
CA TRP A 190 -1.91 23.62 10.79
C TRP A 190 -0.63 24.30 11.31
N GLN A 191 0.53 23.66 11.12
CA GLN A 191 1.81 24.12 11.69
C GLN A 191 3.04 23.80 10.81
N GLY A 192 2.81 23.51 9.53
CA GLY A 192 3.87 23.18 8.58
C GLY A 192 4.37 21.74 8.66
N TYR A 193 5.21 21.37 7.70
CA TYR A 193 5.67 19.99 7.50
C TYR A 193 6.50 19.42 8.66
N GLY A 194 7.25 20.27 9.37
CA GLY A 194 8.09 19.82 10.48
C GLY A 194 7.26 19.29 11.66
N VAL A 195 6.25 20.04 12.06
CA VAL A 195 5.36 19.67 13.17
C VAL A 195 4.47 18.49 12.78
N SER A 196 3.92 18.47 11.56
CA SER A 196 3.10 17.35 11.09
C SER A 196 3.90 16.04 11.06
N LEU A 197 5.15 16.08 10.58
CA LEU A 197 6.02 14.92 10.55
C LEU A 197 6.36 14.43 11.96
N LEU A 198 6.75 15.33 12.86
CA LEU A 198 7.05 14.98 14.26
C LEU A 198 5.85 14.35 14.95
N LEU A 199 4.65 14.90 14.75
CA LEU A 199 3.43 14.37 15.35
C LEU A 199 3.09 12.98 14.82
N GLN A 200 3.24 12.76 13.50
CA GLN A 200 3.05 11.43 12.90
C GLN A 200 4.07 10.41 13.41
N LEU A 201 5.35 10.76 13.43
CA LEU A 201 6.41 9.88 13.93
C LEU A 201 6.26 9.59 15.43
N ALA A 202 5.84 10.58 16.22
CA ALA A 202 5.55 10.40 17.64
C ALA A 202 4.36 9.45 17.84
N ALA A 203 3.30 9.58 17.05
CA ALA A 203 2.15 8.68 17.11
C ALA A 203 2.53 7.23 16.73
N LEU A 204 3.26 7.05 15.62
CA LEU A 204 3.76 5.74 15.19
C LEU A 204 4.75 5.14 16.20
N GLY A 205 5.66 5.95 16.75
CA GLY A 205 6.61 5.54 17.77
C GLY A 205 5.92 5.15 19.08
N GLY A 206 4.89 5.90 19.50
CA GLY A 206 4.05 5.57 20.65
C GLY A 206 3.33 4.23 20.47
N LEU A 207 2.75 3.99 19.30
CA LEU A 207 2.15 2.69 18.95
C LEU A 207 3.18 1.57 18.94
N ALA A 208 4.39 1.80 18.42
CA ALA A 208 5.46 0.82 18.43
C ALA A 208 5.90 0.45 19.86
N VAL A 209 6.05 1.44 20.74
CA VAL A 209 6.34 1.20 22.17
C VAL A 209 5.19 0.45 22.85
N TRP A 210 3.94 0.78 22.52
CA TRP A 210 2.79 0.05 23.06
C TRP A 210 2.79 -1.41 22.62
N LEU A 211 3.04 -1.70 21.34
CA LEU A 211 3.16 -3.05 20.80
C LEU A 211 4.34 -3.84 21.38
N LEU A 212 5.44 -3.18 21.74
CA LEU A 212 6.58 -3.85 22.38
C LEU A 212 6.31 -4.20 23.85
N ARG A 213 5.30 -3.59 24.46
CA ARG A 213 4.92 -3.82 25.87
C ARG A 213 3.81 -4.86 26.05
N HIS A 214 3.08 -5.21 24.99
CA HIS A 214 1.87 -6.06 25.03
C HIS A 214 1.95 -7.23 24.05
#